data_AF-A0AAW0KGI6-F1
#
_entry.id   AF-A0AAW0KGI6-F1
#
_cell.length_a   1.000
_cell.length_b   1.000
_cell.length_c   1.000
_cell.angle_alpha   90.00
_cell.angle_beta   90.00
_cell.angle_gamma   90.00
#
_symmetry.space_group_name_H-M   'P 1'
#
loop_
_entity.id
_entity.type
_entity.pdbx_description
1 polymer ?
#
loop_
_entity_poly.entity_id
_entity_poly.type
_entity_poly.pdbx_seq_one_letter_code
_entity_poly.pdbx_strand_id
1 'polypeptide(L)' 'FKTNYHVAVFEHANTASIGVIICNDKGEVLSAVSKKISMPLSVVIVEMLAAKRGGIIHGKN' A
#
# COMPACT_ATOMS: atom_id res chain seq x y z
N PHE A 1 -2.60 -2.80 -16.36
CA PHE A 1 -3.04 -2.98 -14.96
C PHE A 1 -2.99 -1.64 -14.22
N LYS A 2 -3.90 -1.40 -13.28
CA LYS A 2 -3.91 -0.24 -12.37
C LYS A 2 -3.49 -0.68 -10.97
N THR A 3 -2.57 0.04 -10.35
CA THR A 3 -2.16 -0.20 -8.96
C THR A 3 -2.63 0.95 -8.08
N ASN A 4 -3.53 0.68 -7.14
CA ASN A 4 -3.93 1.62 -6.10
C ASN A 4 -3.19 1.26 -4.81
N TYR A 5 -2.73 2.27 -4.08
CA TYR A 5 -2.19 2.10 -2.75
C TYR A 5 -2.87 3.07 -1.79
N HIS A 6 -3.06 2.63 -0.54
CA HIS A 6 -3.68 3.42 0.51
C HIS A 6 -2.85 3.31 1.77
N VAL A 7 -2.76 4.42 2.49
CA VAL A 7 -2.10 4.52 3.79
C VAL A 7 -3.13 4.95 4.81
N ALA A 8 -3.16 4.27 5.96
CA ALA A 8 -3.88 4.73 7.13
C ALA A 8 -2.93 4.83 8.32
N VAL A 9 -3.01 5.93 9.07
CA VAL A 9 -2.20 6.19 10.25
C VAL A 9 -3.09 6.09 11.49
N PHE A 10 -2.59 5.40 12.52
CA PHE A 10 -3.25 5.20 13.79
C PHE A 10 -2.35 5.80 14.89
N GLU A 11 -2.42 7.12 15.07
CA GLU A 11 -1.52 7.89 15.93
C GLU A 11 -1.49 7.37 17.37
N HIS A 12 -2.66 7.14 17.97
CA HIS A 12 -2.80 6.61 19.33
C HIS A 12 -2.19 5.21 19.51
N ALA A 13 -2.12 4.43 18.44
CA ALA A 13 -1.53 3.09 18.45
C ALA A 13 -0.06 3.09 17.96
N ASN A 14 0.49 4.26 17.63
CA ASN A 14 1.80 4.44 17.00
C ASN A 14 2.05 3.45 15.85
N THR A 15 1.05 3.24 14.99
CA THR A 15 1.12 2.31 13.86
C THR A 15 0.54 2.92 12.59
N ALA A 16 0.89 2.33 11.45
CA ALA A 16 0.27 2.61 10.17
C ALA A 16 -0.09 1.31 9.44
N SER A 17 -1.03 1.37 8.51
CA SER A 17 -1.31 0.29 7.57
C SER A 17 -1.07 0.74 6.15
N ILE A 18 -0.57 -0.19 5.33
CA ILE A 18 -0.36 -0.01 3.90
C ILE A 18 -1.21 -1.05 3.18
N GLY A 19 -2.13 -0.59 2.35
CA GLY A 19 -2.91 -1.40 1.42
C GLY A 19 -2.44 -1.19 -0.01
N VAL A 20 -2.41 -2.27 -0.80
CA VAL A 20 -2.19 -2.21 -2.26
C VAL A 20 -3.21 -3.11 -2.94
N ILE A 21 -3.81 -2.62 -4.03
CA ILE A 21 -4.73 -3.35 -4.89
C ILE A 21 -4.24 -3.21 -6.33
N ILE A 22 -4.18 -4.32 -7.06
CA ILE A 22 -3.88 -4.35 -8.50
C ILE A 22 -5.10 -4.87 -9.23
N CYS A 23 -5.54 -4.11 -10.24
CA CYS A 23 -6.65 -4.47 -11.10
C CYS A 23 -6.22 -4.56 -12.57
N ASN A 24 -6.90 -5.40 -13.35
CA ASN A 24 -6.81 -5.34 -14.81
C ASN A 24 -7.54 -4.12 -15.39
N ASP A 25 -7.46 -3.97 -16.70
CA ASP A 25 -8.11 -2.93 -17.48
C ASP A 25 -9.65 -2.98 -17.43
N LYS A 26 -10.22 -4.15 -17.15
CA LYS A 26 -11.66 -4.34 -16.88
C LYS A 26 -12.07 -3.93 -15.46
N GLY A 27 -11.11 -3.57 -14.60
CA GLY A 27 -11.34 -3.23 -13.20
C GLY A 27 -11.41 -4.43 -12.26
N GLU A 28 -11.17 -5.65 -12.74
CA GLU A 28 -11.17 -6.86 -11.92
C GLU A 28 -9.90 -6.91 -11.06
N VAL A 29 -10.04 -7.23 -9.77
CA VAL A 29 -8.92 -7.32 -8.83
C VAL A 29 -8.11 -8.57 -9.12
N LEU A 30 -6.82 -8.39 -9.42
CA LEU A 30 -5.86 -9.47 -9.63
C LEU A 30 -5.10 -9.81 -8.34
N SER A 31 -4.85 -8.82 -7.50
CA SER A 31 -4.12 -9.01 -6.25
C SER A 31 -4.45 -7.90 -5.25
N ALA A 32 -4.48 -8.25 -3.96
CA ALA A 32 -4.62 -7.31 -2.86
C ALA A 32 -3.69 -7.72 -1.71
N VAL A 33 -3.03 -6.74 -1.10
CA VAL A 33 -2.24 -6.94 0.11
C VAL A 33 -2.52 -5.82 1.10
N SER A 34 -2.54 -6.17 2.38
CA SER A 34 -2.56 -5.21 3.48
C SER A 34 -1.50 -5.60 4.50
N LYS A 35 -0.76 -4.61 5.00
CA LYS A 35 0.24 -4.82 6.05
C LYS A 35 0.23 -3.67 7.04
N LYS A 36 0.02 -4.02 8.32
CA LYS A 36 0.27 -3.12 9.45
C LYS A 36 1.77 -3.05 9.73
N ILE A 37 2.27 -1.86 10.02
CA ILE A 37 3.65 -1.56 10.40
C ILE A 37 3.66 -0.65 11.63
N SER A 38 4.75 -0.67 12.39
CA SER A 38 5.03 0.39 13.36
C SER A 38 5.14 1.73 12.64
N MET A 39 4.69 2.81 13.27
CA MET A 39 4.71 4.13 12.67
C MET A 39 6.17 4.55 12.37
N PRO A 40 6.51 4.91 11.12
CA PRO A 40 7.81 5.49 10.78
C PRO A 40 7.95 6.91 11.32
N LEU A 41 9.11 7.54 11.06
CA LEU A 41 9.38 8.93 11.45
C LEU A 41 8.36 9.94 10.89
N SER A 42 7.66 9.62 9.80
CA SER A 42 6.63 10.50 9.22
C SER A 42 5.65 9.77 8.32
N VAL A 43 4.49 10.40 8.06
CA VAL A 43 3.48 9.93 7.12
C VAL A 43 4.04 9.82 5.69
N VAL A 44 4.90 10.76 5.28
CA VAL A 44 5.54 10.75 3.95
C VAL A 44 6.35 9.47 3.72
N ILE A 45 7.03 8.96 4.76
CA ILE A 45 7.74 7.69 4.67
C ILE A 45 6.76 6.52 4.50
N VAL A 46 5.58 6.57 5.12
CA VAL A 46 4.54 5.55 4.93
C VAL A 46 4.03 5.55 3.49
N GLU A 47 3.78 6.73 2.91
CA GLU A 47 3.37 6.88 1.51
C GLU A 47 4.44 6.38 0.54
N MET A 48 5.71 6.71 0.77
CA MET A 48 6.84 6.20 -0.01
C MET A 48 6.91 4.67 0.05
N LEU A 49 6.70 4.07 1.23
CA LEU A 49 6.68 2.62 1.40
C LEU A 49 5.49 1.97 0.69
N ALA A 50 4.32 2.63 0.68
CA ALA A 50 3.14 2.18 -0.04
C ALA A 50 3.38 2.17 -1.56
N ALA A 51 3.94 3.25 -2.11
CA ALA A 51 4.31 3.34 -3.52
C ALA A 51 5.37 2.29 -3.91
N LYS A 52 6.43 2.12 -3.11
CA LYS A 52 7.48 1.12 -3.34
C LYS A 52 6.90 -0.30 -3.39
N ARG A 53 6.04 -0.65 -2.43
CA ARG A 53 5.38 -1.98 -2.41
C ARG A 53 4.44 -2.16 -3.60
N GLY A 54 3.67 -1.14 -3.94
CA GLY A 54 2.84 -1.13 -5.14
C GLY A 54 3.63 -1.44 -6.40
N GLY A 55 4.78 -0.78 -6.59
CA GLY A 55 5.67 -1.02 -7.74
C GLY A 55 6.24 -2.44 -7.78
N ILE A 56 6.67 -2.99 -6.63
CA ILE A 56 7.20 -4.36 -6.55
C ILE A 56 6.14 -5.41 -6.92
N ILE A 57 4.91 -5.23 -6.44
CA ILE A 57 3.84 -6.20 -6.71
C ILE A 57 3.36 -6.05 -8.16
N HIS A 58 3.29 -4.82 -8.66
CA HIS A 58 2.97 -4.56 -10.07
C HIS A 58 3.97 -5.24 -11.02
N GLY A 59 5.28 -5.15 -10.77
CA GLY A 59 6.29 -5.79 -11.61
C GLY A 59 6.35 -7.33 -11.53
N LYS A 60 5.53 -7.97 -10.68
CA LYS A 60 5.43 -9.42 -10.54
C LYS A 60 4.19 -10.03 -11.19
N ASN A 61 3.24 -9.20 -11.64
CA ASN A 61 1.96 -9.62 -12.22
C ASN A 61 1.89 -9.36 -13.73
#